data_AF-A0A0C3EF50-F1
#
_entry.id   AF-A0A0C3EF50-F1
#
_cell.length_a   1.000
_cell.length_b   1.000
_cell.length_c   1.000
_cell.angle_alpha   90.00
_cell.angle_beta   90.00
_cell.angle_gamma   90.00
#
_symmetry.space_group_name_H-M   'P 1'
#
loop_
_entity.id
_entity.type
_entity.pdbx_description
1 polymer ?
#
loop_
_entity_poly.entity_id
_entity_poly.type
_entity_poly.pdbx_seq_one_letter_code
_entity_poly.pdbx_strand_id
1 'polypeptide(L)'
;MLKDCKFNHERASMLSPSSKELSVLAPVLHFISRFAIQSDSARQTALDSGILDMILRIYVILPTLSDSTRQNADRKILRDASRLTLELLGQSQHQEAVLNHPVCTLWKDVHSQPPGYVIDAPADPAQERCAAWRRVEKSCVERRMIVIYRYTLWKPDAGGGVAIEACDDIVEFAKREFYGSTTVEFAYLAILKHLALSGDSAQHLMDALARGSREDTEDIFSAVIRLWLECVSTQIETSEKLRAANQIGFMSIFEGHYSPGMPPPIPSGLSLHDREKQKLLLKMAEVDSVLFNIIKFITKAAMQNSTVRLGMLDAGSLAIVLTAFADPVAFTLSSLTGNLGKEGKGKGGSSTHRKVSDIADAQRLFSAAISAEASTLSVLIRKPQFIKPWRGHRLETRLSLCSSLIDSLLGGQELDDVEYGVTRALFRNIVAADP
;
A
#
# COMPACT_ATOMS: atom_id res chain seq x y z
N MET A 1 28.63 -34.32 -20.45
CA MET A 1 29.14 -33.57 -19.29
C MET A 1 28.49 -32.20 -19.28
N LEU A 2 27.40 -32.08 -18.52
CA LEU A 2 26.74 -30.83 -18.17
C LEU A 2 27.62 -30.10 -17.14
N LYS A 3 28.02 -28.86 -17.44
CA LYS A 3 28.48 -27.92 -16.42
C LYS A 3 27.96 -26.51 -16.71
N ASP A 4 27.13 -26.07 -15.77
CA ASP A 4 26.99 -24.71 -15.26
C ASP A 4 26.22 -23.67 -16.08
N CYS A 5 24.93 -23.96 -16.28
CA CYS A 5 23.89 -22.91 -16.24
C CYS A 5 23.82 -22.33 -14.82
N LYS A 6 24.68 -21.35 -14.50
CA LYS A 6 24.47 -20.48 -13.34
C LYS A 6 23.35 -19.48 -13.68
N PHE A 7 22.28 -19.62 -12.91
CA PHE A 7 21.12 -18.74 -12.80
C PHE A 7 21.50 -17.24 -12.85
N ASN A 8 21.27 -16.60 -14.00
CA ASN A 8 21.11 -15.15 -14.11
C ASN A 8 19.64 -14.82 -13.86
N HIS A 9 19.21 -14.88 -12.60
CA HIS A 9 17.85 -14.52 -12.19
C HIS A 9 17.88 -13.29 -11.29
N GLU A 10 18.56 -12.21 -11.70
CA GLU A 10 18.57 -10.96 -10.93
C GLU A 10 18.97 -9.75 -11.79
N ARG A 11 18.25 -9.55 -12.91
CA ARG A 11 18.10 -8.23 -13.55
C ARG A 11 16.62 -8.03 -13.87
N ALA A 12 15.81 -7.90 -12.82
CA ALA A 12 14.64 -7.05 -12.95
C ALA A 12 15.20 -5.64 -13.23
N SER A 13 15.18 -5.24 -14.49
CA SER A 13 15.66 -3.94 -14.98
C SER A 13 14.86 -2.83 -14.30
N MET A 14 15.33 -2.44 -13.11
CA MET A 14 14.92 -1.25 -12.40
C MET A 14 15.56 -0.06 -13.09
N LEU A 15 14.95 0.35 -14.19
CA LEU A 15 15.31 1.58 -14.85
C LEU A 15 14.71 2.72 -14.02
N SER A 16 15.53 3.31 -13.14
CA SER A 16 15.54 4.77 -13.10
C SER A 16 15.86 5.18 -14.54
N PRO A 17 14.90 5.67 -15.34
CA PRO A 17 15.16 5.90 -16.74
C PRO A 17 16.27 6.93 -16.83
N SER A 18 17.46 6.46 -17.21
CA SER A 18 18.56 7.36 -17.47
C SER A 18 18.13 8.27 -18.63
N SER A 19 18.56 9.54 -18.64
CA SER A 19 18.28 10.44 -19.78
C SER A 19 18.65 9.81 -21.13
N LYS A 20 19.61 8.88 -21.14
CA LYS A 20 20.00 8.09 -22.32
C LYS A 20 18.90 7.14 -22.82
N GLU A 21 18.17 6.43 -21.97
CA GLU A 21 17.08 5.55 -22.41
C GLU A 21 15.86 6.35 -22.88
N LEU A 22 15.57 7.47 -22.21
CA LEU A 22 14.53 8.42 -22.64
C LEU A 22 14.84 9.02 -24.02
N SER A 23 16.12 9.30 -24.30
CA SER A 23 16.58 9.87 -25.56
C SER A 23 16.40 8.95 -26.78
N VAL A 24 16.21 7.64 -26.58
CA VAL A 24 15.98 6.67 -27.68
C VAL A 24 14.50 6.48 -27.97
N LEU A 25 13.63 6.52 -26.95
CA LEU A 25 12.21 6.26 -27.11
C LEU A 25 11.48 7.32 -27.93
N ALA A 26 11.80 8.60 -27.72
CA ALA A 26 11.16 9.69 -28.45
C ALA A 26 11.42 9.62 -29.98
N PRO A 27 12.67 9.45 -30.47
CA PRO A 27 12.94 9.24 -31.89
C PRO A 27 12.23 8.02 -32.49
N VAL A 28 12.13 6.91 -31.74
CA VAL A 28 11.42 5.70 -32.19
C VAL A 28 9.94 5.99 -32.38
N LEU A 29 9.28 6.63 -31.41
CA LEU A 29 7.87 7.03 -31.53
C LEU A 29 7.65 8.02 -32.68
N HIS A 30 8.59 8.93 -32.91
CA HIS A 30 8.52 9.87 -34.03
C HIS A 30 8.67 9.17 -35.38
N PHE A 31 9.56 8.18 -35.49
CA PHE A 31 9.68 7.35 -36.69
C PHE A 31 8.38 6.59 -36.97
N ILE A 32 7.80 5.95 -35.94
CA ILE A 32 6.54 5.20 -36.06
C ILE A 32 5.38 6.12 -36.45
N SER A 33 5.31 7.32 -35.86
CA SER A 33 4.34 8.35 -36.24
C SER A 33 4.46 8.72 -37.73
N ARG A 34 5.69 8.96 -38.22
CA ARG A 34 5.92 9.28 -39.64
C ARG A 34 5.56 8.12 -40.56
N PHE A 35 5.84 6.89 -40.15
CA PHE A 35 5.46 5.70 -40.90
C PHE A 35 3.94 5.54 -40.97
N ALA A 36 3.25 5.69 -39.83
CA ALA A 36 1.79 5.58 -39.73
C ALA A 36 1.04 6.63 -40.57
N ILE A 37 1.61 7.81 -40.83
CA ILE A 37 1.00 8.83 -41.71
C ILE A 37 0.94 8.37 -43.18
N GLN A 38 1.81 7.47 -43.62
CA GLN A 38 1.98 7.17 -45.04
C GLN A 38 0.80 6.41 -45.65
N SER A 39 0.11 5.56 -44.89
CA SER A 39 -1.05 4.80 -45.37
C SER A 39 -1.81 4.12 -44.22
N ASP A 40 -3.06 3.70 -44.48
CA ASP A 40 -3.83 2.90 -43.52
C ASP A 40 -3.17 1.54 -43.21
N SER A 41 -2.53 0.92 -44.21
CA SER A 41 -1.77 -0.32 -44.01
C SER A 41 -0.58 -0.12 -43.07
N ALA A 42 0.10 1.04 -43.16
CA ALA A 42 1.18 1.39 -42.23
C ALA A 42 0.65 1.63 -40.80
N ARG A 43 -0.53 2.26 -40.64
CA ARG A 43 -1.20 2.38 -39.33
C ARG A 43 -1.52 1.00 -38.75
N GLN A 44 -2.11 0.11 -39.54
CA GLN A 44 -2.45 -1.24 -39.09
C GLN A 44 -1.20 -2.03 -38.69
N THR A 45 -0.14 -1.95 -39.50
CA THR A 45 1.15 -2.59 -39.19
C THR A 45 1.74 -2.07 -37.88
N ALA A 46 1.63 -0.77 -37.61
CA ALA A 46 2.05 -0.20 -36.33
C ALA A 46 1.22 -0.72 -35.16
N LEU A 47 -0.10 -0.85 -35.31
CA LEU A 47 -0.99 -1.45 -34.31
C LEU A 47 -0.62 -2.91 -34.03
N ASP A 48 -0.48 -3.73 -35.08
CA ASP A 48 -0.12 -5.15 -34.98
C ASP A 48 1.28 -5.36 -34.37
N SER A 49 2.15 -4.36 -34.47
CA SER A 49 3.49 -4.38 -33.86
C SER A 49 3.49 -4.14 -32.34
N GLY A 50 2.34 -3.85 -31.74
CA GLY A 50 2.21 -3.62 -30.30
C GLY A 50 2.66 -2.21 -29.85
N ILE A 51 2.52 -1.20 -30.71
CA ILE A 51 2.88 0.19 -30.37
C ILE A 51 2.08 0.72 -29.17
N LEU A 52 0.81 0.32 -29.02
CA LEU A 52 -0.01 0.73 -27.89
C LEU A 52 0.48 0.14 -26.56
N ASP A 53 0.99 -1.09 -26.57
CA ASP A 53 1.65 -1.72 -25.41
C ASP A 53 2.98 -1.04 -25.07
N MET A 54 3.74 -0.62 -26.08
CA MET A 54 4.97 0.17 -25.87
C MET A 54 4.65 1.47 -25.14
N ILE A 55 3.62 2.20 -25.59
CA ILE A 55 3.19 3.46 -24.97
C ILE A 55 2.63 3.22 -23.56
N LEU A 56 1.87 2.15 -23.35
CA LEU A 56 1.41 1.74 -22.01
C LEU A 56 2.58 1.48 -21.06
N ARG A 57 3.62 0.77 -21.52
CA ARG A 57 4.83 0.50 -20.73
C ARG A 57 5.60 1.78 -20.39
N ILE A 58 5.65 2.74 -21.32
CA ILE A 58 6.19 4.07 -21.06
C ILE A 58 5.43 4.75 -19.93
N TYR A 59 4.08 4.79 -19.99
CA TYR A 59 3.24 5.36 -18.93
C TYR A 59 3.46 4.66 -17.57
N VAL A 60 3.49 3.33 -17.55
CA VAL A 60 3.69 2.53 -16.33
C VAL A 60 4.99 2.89 -15.61
N ILE A 61 6.08 3.08 -16.36
CA ILE A 61 7.43 3.38 -15.81
C ILE A 61 7.55 4.87 -15.49
N LEU A 62 6.90 5.74 -16.27
CA LEU A 62 7.02 7.19 -16.21
C LEU A 62 5.65 7.87 -16.04
N PRO A 63 4.95 7.64 -14.92
CA PRO A 63 3.64 8.25 -14.71
C PRO A 63 3.64 9.76 -14.75
N THR A 64 4.75 10.39 -14.35
CA THR A 64 4.88 11.86 -14.38
C THR A 64 4.85 12.45 -15.79
N LEU A 65 4.83 11.64 -16.86
CA LEU A 65 4.62 12.11 -18.22
C LEU A 65 3.20 12.66 -18.44
N SER A 66 2.21 12.26 -17.62
CA SER A 66 0.86 12.84 -17.64
C SER A 66 0.72 14.12 -16.81
N ASP A 67 1.81 14.61 -16.19
CA ASP A 67 1.79 15.88 -15.45
C ASP A 67 2.52 16.95 -16.27
N SER A 68 1.74 17.85 -16.88
CA SER A 68 2.26 18.92 -17.75
C SER A 68 3.05 19.99 -17.02
N THR A 69 2.95 20.07 -15.69
CA THR A 69 3.51 21.17 -14.89
C THR A 69 4.99 20.97 -14.50
N ARG A 70 5.54 19.76 -14.70
CA ARG A 70 6.82 19.33 -14.08
C ARG A 70 7.81 18.64 -15.01
N GLN A 71 7.73 18.93 -16.30
CA GLN A 71 8.51 18.20 -17.31
C GLN A 71 9.84 18.88 -17.61
N ASN A 72 10.94 18.13 -17.50
CA ASN A 72 12.18 18.48 -18.17
C ASN A 72 12.03 18.28 -19.69
N ALA A 73 12.92 18.89 -20.49
CA ALA A 73 12.80 18.89 -21.95
C ALA A 73 12.65 17.48 -22.55
N ASP A 74 13.45 16.51 -22.09
CA ASP A 74 13.41 15.12 -22.57
C ASP A 74 12.05 14.45 -22.31
N ARG A 75 11.46 14.64 -21.13
CA ARG A 75 10.14 14.08 -20.78
C ARG A 75 9.03 14.72 -21.60
N LYS A 76 9.12 16.02 -21.84
CA LYS A 76 8.17 16.74 -22.69
C LYS A 76 8.19 16.19 -24.11
N ILE A 77 9.37 16.00 -24.70
CA ILE A 77 9.52 15.43 -26.03
C ILE A 77 8.90 14.02 -26.09
N LEU A 78 9.17 13.18 -25.08
CA LEU A 78 8.62 11.82 -25.04
C LEU A 78 7.09 11.81 -24.89
N ARG A 79 6.53 12.68 -24.04
CA ARG A 79 5.07 12.84 -23.91
C ARG A 79 4.47 13.29 -25.24
N ASP A 80 5.01 14.34 -25.84
CA ASP A 80 4.47 14.92 -27.07
C ASP A 80 4.55 13.90 -28.23
N ALA A 81 5.62 13.11 -28.31
CA ALA A 81 5.76 12.01 -29.27
C ALA A 81 4.76 10.88 -29.02
N SER A 82 4.50 10.53 -27.75
CA SER A 82 3.51 9.51 -27.38
C SER A 82 2.10 9.96 -27.75
N ARG A 83 1.74 11.21 -27.44
CA ARG A 83 0.44 11.79 -27.78
C ARG A 83 0.22 11.85 -29.28
N LEU A 84 1.20 12.35 -30.03
CA LEU A 84 1.14 12.40 -31.50
C LEU A 84 0.94 10.99 -32.10
N THR A 85 1.65 9.99 -31.58
CA THR A 85 1.51 8.61 -32.06
C THR A 85 0.08 8.10 -31.85
N LEU A 86 -0.49 8.32 -30.66
CA LEU A 86 -1.87 7.89 -30.36
C LEU A 86 -2.91 8.63 -31.21
N GLU A 87 -2.76 9.95 -31.39
CA GLU A 87 -3.63 10.76 -32.25
C GLU A 87 -3.65 10.24 -33.70
N LEU A 88 -2.48 9.92 -34.26
CA LEU A 88 -2.35 9.42 -35.63
C LEU A 88 -2.93 8.01 -35.83
N LEU A 89 -2.82 7.16 -34.81
CA LEU A 89 -3.39 5.81 -34.83
C LEU A 89 -4.92 5.86 -34.67
N GLY A 90 -5.43 6.80 -33.87
CA GLY A 90 -6.86 7.02 -33.66
C GLY A 90 -7.62 7.51 -34.90
N GLN A 91 -6.91 8.03 -35.92
CA GLN A 91 -7.50 8.43 -37.21
C GLN A 91 -7.66 7.26 -38.20
N SER A 92 -7.29 6.04 -37.82
CA SER A 92 -7.43 4.86 -38.68
C SER A 92 -8.88 4.38 -38.79
N GLN A 93 -9.18 3.58 -39.82
CA GLN A 93 -10.45 2.85 -39.92
C GLN A 93 -10.69 1.88 -38.74
N HIS A 94 -9.65 1.59 -37.94
CA HIS A 94 -9.67 0.74 -36.76
C HIS A 94 -9.64 1.56 -35.46
N GLN A 95 -10.17 2.79 -35.48
CA GLN A 95 -10.28 3.68 -34.33
C GLN A 95 -10.81 2.98 -33.07
N GLU A 96 -11.78 2.06 -33.22
CA GLU A 96 -12.35 1.29 -32.12
C GLU A 96 -11.29 0.43 -31.40
N ALA A 97 -10.37 -0.20 -32.12
CA ALA A 97 -9.29 -1.00 -31.52
C ALA A 97 -8.32 -0.13 -30.69
N VAL A 98 -8.07 1.10 -31.14
CA VAL A 98 -7.23 2.07 -30.42
C VAL A 98 -7.95 2.57 -29.17
N LEU A 99 -9.21 3.01 -29.30
CA LEU A 99 -10.01 3.53 -28.19
C LEU A 99 -10.26 2.48 -27.11
N ASN A 100 -10.42 1.21 -27.50
CA ASN A 100 -10.58 0.12 -26.56
C ASN A 100 -9.29 -0.26 -25.84
N HIS A 101 -8.11 0.19 -26.27
CA HIS A 101 -6.85 -0.18 -25.61
C HIS A 101 -6.71 0.47 -24.22
N PRO A 102 -6.26 -0.24 -23.16
CA PRO A 102 -6.17 0.30 -21.80
C PRO A 102 -5.36 1.60 -21.67
N VAL A 103 -4.35 1.80 -22.52
CA VAL A 103 -3.52 3.02 -22.51
C VAL A 103 -4.35 4.29 -22.70
N CYS A 104 -5.41 4.23 -23.49
CA CYS A 104 -6.26 5.38 -23.78
C CYS A 104 -7.09 5.78 -22.56
N THR A 105 -7.50 4.83 -21.71
CA THR A 105 -8.19 5.12 -20.44
C THR A 105 -7.21 5.51 -19.33
N LEU A 106 -6.04 4.85 -19.27
CA LEU A 106 -5.09 5.05 -18.17
C LEU A 106 -4.30 6.36 -18.29
N TRP A 107 -4.04 6.84 -19.50
CA TRP A 107 -3.27 8.06 -19.77
C TRP A 107 -4.20 9.22 -20.13
N LYS A 108 -4.69 9.94 -19.12
CA LYS A 108 -5.71 11.01 -19.24
C LYS A 108 -5.34 12.17 -20.19
N ASP A 109 -4.05 12.50 -20.30
CA ASP A 109 -3.52 13.56 -21.18
C ASP A 109 -3.62 13.25 -22.69
N VAL A 110 -4.01 12.04 -23.06
CA VAL A 110 -4.19 11.61 -24.46
C VAL A 110 -5.54 12.04 -25.01
N HIS A 111 -6.47 12.49 -24.15
CA HIS A 111 -7.77 13.00 -24.58
C HIS A 111 -7.68 14.43 -25.15
N SER A 112 -6.86 14.65 -26.17
CA SER A 112 -7.26 15.59 -27.22
C SER A 112 -8.42 14.92 -27.96
N GLN A 113 -9.67 15.18 -27.55
CA GLN A 113 -10.82 14.75 -28.33
C GLN A 113 -10.58 15.20 -29.79
N PRO A 114 -10.61 14.31 -30.80
CA PRO A 114 -10.51 14.75 -32.18
C PRO A 114 -11.64 15.76 -32.44
N PRO A 115 -11.39 16.87 -33.17
CA PRO A 115 -12.40 17.89 -33.41
C PRO A 115 -13.68 17.28 -33.99
N GLY A 116 -14.78 17.35 -33.25
CA GLY A 116 -16.09 16.82 -33.66
C GLY A 116 -16.59 15.58 -32.90
N TYR A 117 -15.80 14.97 -32.02
CA TYR A 117 -16.22 13.86 -31.16
C TYR A 117 -16.33 14.30 -29.70
N VAL A 118 -17.55 14.55 -29.23
CA VAL A 118 -17.84 14.63 -27.79
C VAL A 118 -18.10 13.20 -27.34
N ILE A 119 -17.07 12.52 -26.82
CA ILE A 119 -17.35 11.39 -25.92
C ILE A 119 -17.79 12.06 -24.62
N ASP A 120 -19.06 11.88 -24.26
CA ASP A 120 -19.57 12.35 -22.97
C ASP A 120 -18.60 11.92 -21.88
N ALA A 121 -18.22 12.85 -21.01
CA ALA A 121 -17.34 12.52 -19.90
C ALA A 121 -17.91 11.31 -19.16
N PRO A 122 -17.11 10.27 -18.91
CA PRO A 122 -17.63 9.03 -18.38
C PRO A 122 -18.31 9.28 -17.04
N ALA A 123 -19.44 8.58 -16.81
CA ALA A 123 -20.24 8.75 -15.60
C ALA A 123 -19.44 8.44 -14.32
N ASP A 124 -18.45 7.53 -14.42
CA ASP A 124 -17.47 7.27 -13.36
C ASP A 124 -16.06 6.98 -13.94
N PRO A 125 -15.18 8.00 -14.01
CA PRO A 125 -13.81 7.85 -14.50
C PRO A 125 -12.95 6.89 -13.68
N ALA A 126 -13.26 6.68 -12.39
CA ALA A 126 -12.49 5.80 -11.52
C ALA A 126 -12.80 4.33 -11.85
N GLN A 127 -14.07 4.01 -12.11
CA GLN A 127 -14.48 2.67 -12.49
C GLN A 127 -13.89 2.24 -13.83
N GLU A 128 -13.85 3.13 -14.83
CA GLU A 128 -13.22 2.83 -16.13
C GLU A 128 -11.73 2.58 -15.99
N ARG A 129 -11.04 3.36 -15.15
CA ARG A 129 -9.63 3.14 -14.85
C ARG A 129 -9.38 1.75 -14.26
N CYS A 130 -10.22 1.32 -13.31
CA CYS A 130 -10.15 -0.03 -12.73
C CYS A 130 -10.36 -1.10 -13.81
N ALA A 131 -11.40 -0.94 -14.64
CA ALA A 131 -11.68 -1.87 -15.73
C ALA A 131 -10.55 -1.93 -16.78
N ALA A 132 -9.86 -0.81 -17.03
CA ALA A 132 -8.70 -0.77 -17.91
C ALA A 132 -7.54 -1.58 -17.32
N TRP A 133 -7.21 -1.39 -16.03
CA TRP A 133 -6.16 -2.15 -15.36
C TRP A 133 -6.37 -3.67 -15.38
N ARG A 134 -7.62 -4.13 -15.24
CA ARG A 134 -7.97 -5.56 -15.30
C ARG A 134 -7.70 -6.19 -16.66
N ARG A 135 -7.59 -5.39 -17.73
CA ARG A 135 -7.26 -5.84 -19.09
C ARG A 135 -5.76 -5.74 -19.41
N VAL A 136 -4.97 -5.11 -18.53
CA VAL A 136 -3.52 -4.94 -18.72
C VAL A 136 -2.79 -6.25 -18.37
N GLU A 137 -1.72 -6.54 -19.10
CA GLU A 137 -0.85 -7.67 -18.83
C GLU A 137 -0.29 -7.62 -17.40
N LYS A 138 -0.32 -8.76 -16.69
CA LYS A 138 0.14 -8.88 -15.29
C LYS A 138 1.54 -8.27 -15.05
N SER A 139 2.47 -8.45 -15.98
CA SER A 139 3.83 -7.91 -15.87
C SER A 139 3.88 -6.37 -15.81
N CYS A 140 2.93 -5.69 -16.46
CA CYS A 140 2.81 -4.24 -16.43
C CYS A 140 2.18 -3.77 -15.11
N VAL A 141 1.19 -4.50 -14.59
CA VAL A 141 0.59 -4.24 -13.26
C VAL A 141 1.63 -4.36 -12.16
N GLU A 142 2.39 -5.47 -12.13
CA GLU A 142 3.47 -5.67 -11.15
C GLU A 142 4.52 -4.56 -11.22
N ARG A 143 4.89 -4.15 -12.43
CA ARG A 143 5.84 -3.04 -12.62
C ARG A 143 5.28 -1.72 -12.14
N ARG A 144 4.00 -1.43 -12.43
CA ARG A 144 3.30 -0.24 -11.93
C ARG A 144 3.31 -0.19 -10.40
N MET A 145 3.00 -1.32 -9.76
CA MET A 145 2.98 -1.44 -8.30
C MET A 145 4.36 -1.14 -7.71
N ILE A 146 5.44 -1.70 -8.28
CA ILE A 146 6.82 -1.43 -7.84
C ILE A 146 7.17 0.06 -7.99
N VAL A 147 6.77 0.70 -9.10
CA VAL A 147 7.01 2.13 -9.35
C VAL A 147 6.31 2.98 -8.28
N ILE A 148 5.06 2.69 -7.98
CA ILE A 148 4.31 3.39 -6.93
C ILE A 148 4.97 3.19 -5.57
N TYR A 149 5.26 1.95 -5.18
CA TYR A 149 5.87 1.61 -3.90
C TYR A 149 7.22 2.33 -3.68
N ARG A 150 7.99 2.57 -4.74
CA ARG A 150 9.33 3.14 -4.62
C ARG A 150 9.41 4.65 -4.86
N TYR A 151 8.56 5.22 -5.72
CA TYR A 151 8.80 6.56 -6.26
C TYR A 151 7.60 7.50 -6.27
N THR A 152 6.40 7.02 -6.58
CA THR A 152 5.30 7.92 -6.97
C THR A 152 4.71 8.73 -5.82
N LEU A 153 4.61 8.14 -4.63
CA LEU A 153 3.95 8.77 -3.47
C LEU A 153 4.89 9.44 -2.46
N TRP A 154 6.21 9.30 -2.63
CA TRP A 154 7.20 9.61 -1.58
C TRP A 154 8.05 10.84 -1.88
N LYS A 155 7.75 11.54 -2.97
CA LYS A 155 8.48 12.74 -3.35
C LYS A 155 7.79 13.97 -2.74
N PRO A 156 8.57 14.96 -2.24
CA PRO A 156 8.04 16.18 -1.61
C PRO A 156 7.00 16.92 -2.47
N ASP A 157 7.05 16.72 -3.78
CA ASP A 157 6.15 17.35 -4.74
C ASP A 157 4.86 16.56 -4.99
N ALA A 158 4.52 15.50 -4.24
CA ALA A 158 3.40 14.58 -4.54
C ALA A 158 1.97 15.18 -4.56
N GLY A 159 1.77 16.50 -4.48
CA GLY A 159 0.45 17.15 -4.56
C GLY A 159 -0.13 17.31 -5.98
N GLY A 160 0.03 16.33 -6.87
CA GLY A 160 -0.45 16.42 -8.27
C GLY A 160 -1.29 15.21 -8.71
N GLY A 161 -1.92 15.28 -9.89
CA GLY A 161 -2.81 14.23 -10.43
C GLY A 161 -2.19 12.83 -10.49
N VAL A 162 -0.87 12.74 -10.61
CA VAL A 162 -0.11 11.48 -10.57
C VAL A 162 -0.21 10.75 -9.23
N ALA A 163 -0.29 11.48 -8.11
CA ALA A 163 -0.45 10.88 -6.79
C ALA A 163 -1.88 10.37 -6.58
N ILE A 164 -2.87 11.10 -7.09
CA ILE A 164 -4.28 10.65 -7.11
C ILE A 164 -4.38 9.33 -7.86
N GLU A 165 -3.86 9.28 -9.10
CA GLU A 165 -3.84 8.05 -9.89
C GLU A 165 -3.11 6.90 -9.18
N ALA A 166 -1.99 7.17 -8.51
CA ALA A 166 -1.26 6.15 -7.78
C ALA A 166 -2.04 5.61 -6.58
N CYS A 167 -2.77 6.46 -5.85
CA CYS A 167 -3.64 6.02 -4.76
C CYS A 167 -4.79 5.15 -5.28
N ASP A 168 -5.43 5.56 -6.38
CA ASP A 168 -6.50 4.78 -7.02
C ASP A 168 -5.99 3.41 -7.49
N ASP A 169 -4.81 3.39 -8.13
CA ASP A 169 -4.17 2.16 -8.61
C ASP A 169 -3.84 1.20 -7.46
N ILE A 170 -3.32 1.69 -6.34
CA ILE A 170 -2.98 0.84 -5.19
C ILE A 170 -4.25 0.19 -4.59
N VAL A 171 -5.34 0.96 -4.46
CA VAL A 171 -6.60 0.44 -3.91
C VAL A 171 -7.20 -0.63 -4.83
N GLU A 172 -7.17 -0.41 -6.15
CA GLU A 172 -7.60 -1.44 -7.11
C GLU A 172 -6.69 -2.67 -7.06
N PHE A 173 -5.36 -2.51 -7.01
CA PHE A 173 -4.41 -3.62 -6.96
C PHE A 173 -4.45 -4.43 -5.65
N ALA A 174 -5.13 -3.92 -4.62
CA ALA A 174 -5.38 -4.63 -3.37
C ALA A 174 -6.52 -5.65 -3.47
N LYS A 175 -7.28 -5.67 -4.58
CA LYS A 175 -8.42 -6.57 -4.80
C LYS A 175 -7.99 -7.97 -5.23
N ARG A 176 -8.19 -8.94 -4.34
CA ARG A 176 -7.72 -10.33 -4.50
C ARG A 176 -8.44 -11.08 -5.60
N GLU A 177 -9.65 -10.68 -5.94
CA GLU A 177 -10.45 -11.29 -7.00
C GLU A 177 -9.91 -10.97 -8.41
N PHE A 178 -9.14 -9.88 -8.57
CA PHE A 178 -8.62 -9.45 -9.86
C PHE A 178 -7.12 -9.64 -10.02
N TYR A 179 -6.34 -9.62 -8.92
CA TYR A 179 -4.88 -9.61 -8.99
C TYR A 179 -4.25 -10.78 -8.23
N GLY A 180 -3.06 -11.19 -8.68
CA GLY A 180 -2.29 -12.26 -8.03
C GLY A 180 -1.73 -11.84 -6.67
N SER A 181 -1.49 -12.82 -5.79
CA SER A 181 -1.06 -12.59 -4.40
C SER A 181 0.13 -11.65 -4.27
N THR A 182 1.15 -11.78 -5.12
CA THR A 182 2.34 -10.90 -5.08
C THR A 182 2.01 -9.44 -5.30
N THR A 183 1.07 -9.12 -6.20
CA THR A 183 0.65 -7.73 -6.47
C THR A 183 -0.13 -7.19 -5.28
N VAL A 184 -1.07 -7.99 -4.77
CA VAL A 184 -1.94 -7.63 -3.65
C VAL A 184 -1.14 -7.40 -2.37
N GLU A 185 -0.20 -8.29 -2.04
CA GLU A 185 0.67 -8.15 -0.87
C GLU A 185 1.54 -6.90 -0.96
N PHE A 186 2.07 -6.60 -2.16
CA PHE A 186 2.79 -5.34 -2.40
C PHE A 186 1.90 -4.10 -2.27
N ALA A 187 0.64 -4.18 -2.69
CA ALA A 187 -0.33 -3.10 -2.54
C ALA A 187 -0.58 -2.82 -1.04
N TYR A 188 -0.83 -3.85 -0.23
CA TYR A 188 -0.96 -3.68 1.22
C TYR A 188 0.29 -3.07 1.86
N LEU A 189 1.48 -3.50 1.42
CA LEU A 189 2.74 -2.94 1.88
C LEU A 189 2.90 -1.47 1.48
N ALA A 190 2.46 -1.08 0.28
CA ALA A 190 2.46 0.30 -0.18
C ALA A 190 1.48 1.18 0.61
N ILE A 191 0.29 0.67 0.91
CA ILE A 191 -0.70 1.32 1.77
C ILE A 191 -0.10 1.56 3.15
N LEU A 192 0.43 0.52 3.82
CA LEU A 192 1.05 0.66 5.13
C LEU A 192 2.17 1.71 5.14
N LYS A 193 3.03 1.70 4.12
CA LYS A 193 4.07 2.71 3.95
C LYS A 193 3.49 4.12 3.84
N HIS A 194 2.33 4.29 3.20
CA HIS A 194 1.69 5.60 3.02
C HIS A 194 1.11 6.11 4.33
N LEU A 195 0.43 5.24 5.06
CA LEU A 195 -0.04 5.52 6.41
C LEU A 195 1.11 5.95 7.32
N ALA A 196 2.21 5.18 7.32
CA ALA A 196 3.37 5.42 8.18
C ALA A 196 4.06 6.78 7.91
N LEU A 197 4.16 7.18 6.64
CA LEU A 197 4.90 8.38 6.24
C LEU A 197 4.04 9.65 6.20
N SER A 198 2.78 9.54 5.78
CA SER A 198 1.94 10.70 5.45
C SER A 198 0.82 10.93 6.47
N GLY A 199 0.42 9.92 7.25
CA GLY A 199 -0.62 10.07 8.26
C GLY A 199 -1.91 10.71 7.72
N ASP A 200 -2.42 11.72 8.42
CA ASP A 200 -3.61 12.49 8.00
C ASP A 200 -3.41 13.34 6.73
N SER A 201 -2.17 13.51 6.26
CA SER A 201 -1.90 14.20 4.99
C SER A 201 -2.12 13.32 3.76
N ALA A 202 -2.41 12.01 3.92
CA ALA A 202 -2.68 11.07 2.83
C ALA A 202 -4.12 11.20 2.28
N GLN A 203 -4.59 12.41 2.01
CA GLN A 203 -5.99 12.68 1.64
C GLN A 203 -6.44 11.89 0.42
N HIS A 204 -5.62 11.84 -0.64
CA HIS A 204 -5.97 11.10 -1.86
C HIS A 204 -6.15 9.60 -1.65
N LEU A 205 -5.41 8.99 -0.71
CA LEU A 205 -5.62 7.59 -0.36
C LEU A 205 -6.93 7.42 0.42
N MET A 206 -7.25 8.34 1.33
CA MET A 206 -8.54 8.33 2.04
C MET A 206 -9.71 8.48 1.07
N ASP A 207 -9.60 9.38 0.09
CA ASP A 207 -10.62 9.58 -0.95
C ASP A 207 -10.78 8.32 -1.82
N ALA A 208 -9.68 7.62 -2.14
CA ALA A 208 -9.70 6.38 -2.92
C ALA A 208 -10.39 5.24 -2.16
N LEU A 209 -10.05 5.05 -0.88
CA LEU A 209 -10.69 4.05 -0.01
C LEU A 209 -12.18 4.35 0.21
N ALA A 210 -12.56 5.63 0.32
CA ALA A 210 -13.93 6.06 0.55
C ALA A 210 -14.90 5.71 -0.60
N ARG A 211 -14.38 5.41 -1.80
CA ARG A 211 -15.18 4.94 -2.95
C ARG A 211 -15.35 3.42 -3.01
N GLY A 212 -14.61 2.67 -2.18
CA GLY A 212 -14.71 1.22 -2.11
C GLY A 212 -15.96 0.74 -1.37
N SER A 213 -16.21 -0.57 -1.44
CA SER A 213 -17.25 -1.19 -0.63
C SER A 213 -16.80 -1.39 0.83
N ARG A 214 -17.72 -1.84 1.69
CA ARG A 214 -17.41 -2.23 3.07
C ARG A 214 -16.43 -3.40 3.10
N GLU A 215 -16.64 -4.39 2.25
CA GLU A 215 -15.81 -5.58 2.12
C GLU A 215 -14.40 -5.24 1.62
N ASP A 216 -14.29 -4.38 0.59
CA ASP A 216 -13.01 -3.86 0.11
C ASP A 216 -12.23 -3.19 1.25
N THR A 217 -12.92 -2.35 2.04
CA THR A 217 -12.34 -1.66 3.19
C THR A 217 -11.88 -2.67 4.24
N GLU A 218 -12.73 -3.62 4.59
CA GLU A 218 -12.45 -4.66 5.58
C GLU A 218 -11.19 -5.47 5.22
N ASP A 219 -11.11 -5.94 3.97
CA ASP A 219 -9.99 -6.74 3.48
C ASP A 219 -8.67 -5.96 3.49
N ILE A 220 -8.69 -4.70 3.01
CA ILE A 220 -7.52 -3.84 2.98
C ILE A 220 -7.03 -3.54 4.40
N PHE A 221 -7.92 -3.05 5.28
CA PHE A 221 -7.52 -2.68 6.63
C PHE A 221 -7.10 -3.89 7.45
N SER A 222 -7.76 -5.05 7.31
CA SER A 222 -7.36 -6.26 8.03
C SER A 222 -5.94 -6.68 7.66
N ALA A 223 -5.60 -6.63 6.36
CA ALA A 223 -4.25 -6.96 5.90
C ALA A 223 -3.20 -5.94 6.40
N VAL A 224 -3.50 -4.65 6.34
CA VAL A 224 -2.60 -3.57 6.80
C VAL A 224 -2.39 -3.63 8.31
N ILE A 225 -3.43 -3.89 9.10
CA ILE A 225 -3.35 -4.04 10.56
C ILE A 225 -2.52 -5.27 10.92
N ARG A 226 -2.67 -6.39 10.21
CA ARG A 226 -1.83 -7.58 10.41
C ARG A 226 -0.35 -7.29 10.15
N LEU A 227 -0.03 -6.57 9.07
CA LEU A 227 1.34 -6.14 8.78
C LEU A 227 1.89 -5.21 9.87
N TRP A 228 1.06 -4.32 10.41
CA TRP A 228 1.44 -3.46 11.53
C TRP A 228 1.68 -4.26 12.82
N LEU A 229 0.82 -5.22 13.14
CA LEU A 229 0.99 -6.10 14.29
C LEU A 229 2.26 -6.94 14.19
N GLU A 230 2.61 -7.42 13.00
CA GLU A 230 3.89 -8.09 12.75
C GLU A 230 5.08 -7.16 13.01
N CYS A 231 4.98 -5.88 12.61
CA CYS A 231 5.97 -4.85 12.93
C CYS A 231 6.17 -4.74 14.44
N VAL A 232 5.07 -4.53 15.17
CA VAL A 232 5.07 -4.35 16.63
C VAL A 232 5.60 -5.60 17.34
N SER A 233 5.21 -6.80 16.89
CA SER A 233 5.69 -8.07 17.44
C SER A 233 7.21 -8.19 17.31
N THR A 234 7.73 -7.92 16.11
CA THR A 234 9.17 -7.97 15.82
C THR A 234 9.95 -6.97 16.69
N GLN A 235 9.38 -5.78 16.91
CA GLN A 235 9.98 -4.76 17.79
C GLN A 235 10.03 -5.23 19.25
N ILE A 236 8.94 -5.79 19.76
CA ILE A 236 8.87 -6.32 21.13
C ILE A 236 9.91 -7.43 21.32
N GLU A 237 9.92 -8.44 20.44
CA GLU A 237 10.88 -9.55 20.52
C GLU A 237 12.33 -9.08 20.43
N THR A 238 12.63 -8.09 19.58
CA THR A 238 13.99 -7.55 19.44
C THR A 238 14.40 -6.80 20.69
N SER A 239 13.50 -5.99 21.27
CA SER A 239 13.73 -5.26 22.52
C SER A 239 13.95 -6.22 23.70
N GLU A 240 13.16 -7.30 23.79
CA GLU A 240 13.34 -8.34 24.81
C GLU A 240 14.71 -9.02 24.71
N LYS A 241 15.14 -9.41 23.49
CA LYS A 241 16.44 -10.03 23.24
C LYS A 241 17.60 -9.10 23.60
N LEU A 242 17.53 -7.83 23.22
CA LEU A 242 18.54 -6.82 23.59
C LEU A 242 18.62 -6.63 25.10
N ARG A 243 17.47 -6.61 25.78
CA ARG A 243 17.42 -6.50 27.25
C ARG A 243 18.00 -7.73 27.95
N ALA A 244 17.68 -8.93 27.47
CA ALA A 244 18.25 -10.17 27.99
C ALA A 244 19.78 -10.21 27.81
N ALA A 245 20.28 -9.79 26.64
CA ALA A 245 21.72 -9.68 26.39
C ALA A 245 22.41 -8.70 27.34
N ASN A 246 21.77 -7.56 27.63
CA ASN A 246 22.29 -6.55 28.56
C ASN A 246 22.24 -6.99 30.03
N GLN A 247 21.32 -7.88 30.42
CA GLN A 247 21.23 -8.40 31.80
C GLN A 247 22.25 -9.52 32.10
N ILE A 248 22.70 -10.25 31.09
CA ILE A 248 23.62 -11.39 31.26
C ILE A 248 25.09 -10.95 31.26
N GLY A 249 25.40 -9.66 31.06
CA GLY A 249 26.79 -9.17 31.03
C GLY A 249 27.64 -9.81 29.92
N PHE A 250 27.00 -10.35 28.88
CA PHE A 250 27.67 -11.13 27.84
C PHE A 250 27.98 -10.24 26.63
N MET A 251 29.02 -9.42 26.74
CA MET A 251 29.69 -8.74 25.62
C MET A 251 30.52 -9.74 24.77
N SER A 252 30.00 -10.93 24.44
CA SER A 252 30.83 -11.99 23.83
C SER A 252 30.12 -13.09 23.00
N ILE A 253 28.91 -12.90 22.43
CA ILE A 253 28.36 -13.87 21.42
C ILE A 253 27.94 -13.22 20.10
N PHE A 254 28.27 -11.95 19.88
CA PHE A 254 28.12 -11.33 18.56
C PHE A 254 29.49 -10.90 18.01
N GLU A 255 30.46 -11.81 18.05
CA GLU A 255 31.65 -11.75 17.17
C GLU A 255 31.21 -12.06 15.74
N GLY A 256 30.54 -11.07 15.17
CA GLY A 256 30.00 -11.06 13.82
C GLY A 256 29.60 -9.63 13.47
N HIS A 257 30.46 -8.65 13.82
CA HIS A 257 30.47 -7.30 13.27
C HIS A 257 29.09 -6.63 13.14
N TYR A 258 28.34 -6.56 14.25
CA TYR A 258 27.23 -5.61 14.35
C TYR A 258 27.73 -4.36 15.06
N SER A 259 28.10 -3.34 14.26
CA SER A 259 28.21 -1.99 14.80
C SER A 259 26.84 -1.56 15.36
N PRO A 260 26.78 -0.98 16.57
CA PRO A 260 25.57 -0.35 17.06
C PRO A 260 25.13 0.72 16.05
N GLY A 261 23.93 0.56 15.47
CA GLY A 261 23.39 1.48 14.47
C GLY A 261 23.30 0.95 13.04
N MET A 262 23.73 -0.28 12.75
CA MET A 262 23.51 -0.92 11.45
C MET A 262 22.33 -1.90 11.51
N PRO A 263 21.31 -1.75 10.64
CA PRO A 263 20.19 -2.68 10.58
C PRO A 263 20.68 -4.08 10.18
N PRO A 264 20.01 -5.16 10.64
CA PRO A 264 20.39 -6.51 10.30
C PRO A 264 20.49 -6.73 8.77
N PRO A 265 21.53 -7.45 8.28
CA PRO A 265 21.67 -7.82 6.90
C PRO A 265 20.45 -8.65 6.51
N ILE A 266 19.80 -8.22 5.44
CA ILE A 266 18.66 -8.92 4.87
C ILE A 266 19.19 -10.21 4.22
N PRO A 267 18.62 -11.39 4.54
CA PRO A 267 19.05 -12.66 3.96
C PRO A 267 19.03 -12.62 2.42
N SER A 268 20.10 -13.09 1.78
CA SER A 268 20.14 -13.30 0.32
C SER A 268 19.31 -14.52 -0.03
N GLY A 269 18.28 -14.34 -0.88
CA GLY A 269 17.34 -15.39 -1.31
C GLY A 269 15.86 -15.10 -1.01
N LEU A 270 15.55 -13.96 -0.38
CA LEU A 270 14.17 -13.52 -0.17
C LEU A 270 13.51 -13.03 -1.47
N SER A 271 12.19 -13.20 -1.58
CA SER A 271 11.42 -12.57 -2.64
C SER A 271 11.56 -11.04 -2.57
N LEU A 272 11.31 -10.35 -3.69
CA LEU A 272 11.35 -8.88 -3.72
C LEU A 272 10.40 -8.28 -2.68
N HIS A 273 9.22 -8.88 -2.50
CA HIS A 273 8.24 -8.48 -1.50
C HIS A 273 8.80 -8.58 -0.09
N ASP A 274 9.29 -9.74 0.30
CA ASP A 274 9.77 -9.98 1.67
C ASP A 274 10.97 -9.10 2.00
N ARG A 275 11.85 -8.88 1.02
CA ARG A 275 12.97 -7.95 1.16
C ARG A 275 12.50 -6.51 1.41
N GLU A 276 11.53 -6.02 0.65
CA GLU A 276 11.02 -4.66 0.82
C GLU A 276 10.17 -4.51 2.09
N LYS A 277 9.42 -5.56 2.46
CA LYS A 277 8.69 -5.65 3.73
C LYS A 277 9.66 -5.54 4.91
N GLN A 278 10.70 -6.37 4.95
CA GLN A 278 11.68 -6.35 6.03
C GLN A 278 12.37 -4.98 6.13
N LYS A 279 12.74 -4.35 5.00
CA LYS A 279 13.28 -2.99 4.99
C LYS A 279 12.31 -1.97 5.58
N LEU A 280 11.04 -2.06 5.24
CA LEU A 280 10.02 -1.14 5.74
C LEU A 280 9.83 -1.31 7.25
N LEU A 281 9.67 -2.56 7.71
CA LEU A 281 9.49 -2.87 9.14
C LEU A 281 10.68 -2.39 9.98
N LEU A 282 11.91 -2.58 9.49
CA LEU A 282 13.12 -2.07 10.16
C LEU A 282 13.16 -0.53 10.23
N LYS A 283 12.67 0.17 9.20
CA LYS A 283 12.61 1.64 9.20
C LYS A 283 11.50 2.20 10.08
N MET A 284 10.42 1.44 10.26
CA MET A 284 9.30 1.80 11.13
C MET A 284 9.56 1.47 12.60
N ALA A 285 10.60 0.68 12.89
CA ALA A 285 10.97 0.26 14.24
C ALA A 285 11.32 1.47 15.12
N GLU A 286 10.73 1.50 16.33
CA GLU A 286 11.03 2.47 17.40
C GLU A 286 10.69 3.95 17.08
N VAL A 287 9.88 4.21 16.05
CA VAL A 287 9.49 5.56 15.68
C VAL A 287 8.06 5.87 16.14
N ASP A 288 7.91 6.61 17.24
CA ASP A 288 6.60 7.08 17.74
C ASP A 288 5.80 7.85 16.68
N SER A 289 6.47 8.64 15.83
CA SER A 289 5.79 9.39 14.77
C SER A 289 5.12 8.49 13.73
N VAL A 290 5.64 7.28 13.50
CA VAL A 290 5.00 6.30 12.59
C VAL A 290 3.68 5.82 13.19
N LEU A 291 3.68 5.43 14.47
CA LEU A 291 2.44 5.06 15.17
C LEU A 291 1.44 6.22 15.15
N PHE A 292 1.89 7.44 15.42
CA PHE A 292 1.01 8.61 15.44
C PHE A 292 0.41 8.89 14.07
N ASN A 293 1.20 8.75 12.99
CA ASN A 293 0.72 8.90 11.63
C ASN A 293 -0.33 7.83 11.28
N ILE A 294 -0.09 6.57 11.65
CA ILE A 294 -1.05 5.48 11.46
C ILE A 294 -2.36 5.79 12.21
N ILE A 295 -2.30 6.18 13.49
CA ILE A 295 -3.50 6.53 14.26
C ILE A 295 -4.23 7.70 13.58
N LYS A 296 -3.53 8.78 13.23
CA LYS A 296 -4.13 9.95 12.58
C LYS A 296 -4.82 9.61 11.26
N PHE A 297 -4.17 8.79 10.41
CA PHE A 297 -4.77 8.34 9.17
C PHE A 297 -6.05 7.56 9.43
N ILE A 298 -6.02 6.57 10.33
CA ILE A 298 -7.16 5.70 10.61
C ILE A 298 -8.31 6.52 11.21
N THR A 299 -8.02 7.45 12.11
CA THR A 299 -9.00 8.40 12.63
C THR A 299 -9.67 9.18 11.51
N LYS A 300 -8.89 9.79 10.60
CA LYS A 300 -9.43 10.59 9.49
C LYS A 300 -10.17 9.75 8.43
N ALA A 301 -9.70 8.54 8.15
CA ALA A 301 -10.37 7.62 7.23
C ALA A 301 -11.73 7.18 7.78
N ALA A 302 -11.82 6.87 9.07
CA ALA A 302 -13.09 6.50 9.72
C ALA A 302 -14.13 7.64 9.69
N MET A 303 -13.70 8.90 9.59
CA MET A 303 -14.59 10.06 9.47
C MET A 303 -15.13 10.27 8.05
N GLN A 304 -14.61 9.58 7.02
CA GLN A 304 -15.00 9.83 5.62
C GLN A 304 -16.47 9.47 5.36
N ASN A 305 -16.88 8.26 5.74
CA ASN A 305 -18.27 7.81 5.65
C ASN A 305 -18.52 6.57 6.53
N SER A 306 -19.79 6.23 6.74
CA SER A 306 -20.19 5.08 7.57
C SER A 306 -19.73 3.73 7.02
N THR A 307 -19.69 3.56 5.69
CA THR A 307 -19.24 2.32 5.04
C THR A 307 -17.79 2.01 5.38
N VAL A 308 -16.90 3.00 5.23
CA VAL A 308 -15.48 2.89 5.59
C VAL A 308 -15.33 2.62 7.08
N ARG A 309 -16.03 3.40 7.92
CA ARG A 309 -15.98 3.23 9.38
C ARG A 309 -16.35 1.80 9.82
N LEU A 310 -17.45 1.25 9.28
CA LEU A 310 -17.91 -0.09 9.61
C LEU A 310 -16.94 -1.16 9.11
N GLY A 311 -16.44 -1.05 7.86
CA GLY A 311 -15.44 -1.98 7.34
C GLY A 311 -14.13 -1.94 8.15
N MET A 312 -13.72 -0.77 8.63
CA MET A 312 -12.57 -0.62 9.52
C MET A 312 -12.81 -1.27 10.90
N LEU A 313 -14.03 -1.21 11.44
CA LEU A 313 -14.39 -1.91 12.68
C LEU A 313 -14.33 -3.43 12.50
N ASP A 314 -14.91 -3.95 11.42
CA ASP A 314 -14.89 -5.39 11.10
C ASP A 314 -13.47 -5.90 10.87
N ALA A 315 -12.61 -5.07 10.24
CA ALA A 315 -11.19 -5.33 10.08
C ALA A 315 -10.40 -5.39 11.40
N GLY A 316 -10.99 -4.92 12.50
CA GLY A 316 -10.36 -4.88 13.82
C GLY A 316 -9.42 -3.69 14.02
N SER A 317 -9.74 -2.51 13.46
CA SER A 317 -8.94 -1.28 13.61
C SER A 317 -8.74 -0.84 15.06
N LEU A 318 -9.56 -1.30 16.00
CA LEU A 318 -9.36 -1.09 17.44
C LEU A 318 -8.06 -1.72 17.97
N ALA A 319 -7.50 -2.72 17.29
CA ALA A 319 -6.19 -3.27 17.63
C ALA A 319 -5.08 -2.21 17.62
N ILE A 320 -5.24 -1.14 16.82
CA ILE A 320 -4.28 -0.04 16.75
C ILE A 320 -4.16 0.70 18.09
N VAL A 321 -5.27 0.87 18.82
CA VAL A 321 -5.24 1.44 20.17
C VAL A 321 -4.38 0.57 21.09
N LEU A 322 -4.54 -0.76 21.02
CA LEU A 322 -3.75 -1.68 21.84
C LEU A 322 -2.26 -1.63 21.48
N THR A 323 -1.92 -1.55 20.19
CA THR A 323 -0.52 -1.38 19.75
C THR A 323 0.08 -0.05 20.20
N ALA A 324 -0.74 0.97 20.41
CA ALA A 324 -0.30 2.25 20.95
C ALA A 324 0.10 2.19 22.43
N PHE A 325 -0.07 1.05 23.09
CA PHE A 325 0.32 0.85 24.50
C PHE A 325 1.16 -0.41 24.70
N ALA A 326 1.57 -1.06 23.61
CA ALA A 326 2.40 -2.24 23.67
C ALA A 326 3.82 -1.89 24.12
N ASP A 327 4.28 -2.57 25.17
CA ASP A 327 5.61 -2.44 25.75
C ASP A 327 6.06 -3.80 26.31
N PRO A 328 7.31 -4.25 26.03
CA PRO A 328 7.82 -5.54 26.49
C PRO A 328 7.75 -5.79 28.00
N VAL A 329 7.70 -4.73 28.82
CA VAL A 329 7.69 -4.82 30.28
C VAL A 329 6.30 -4.60 30.84
N ALA A 330 5.55 -3.65 30.28
CA ALA A 330 4.30 -3.19 30.84
C ALA A 330 3.06 -3.90 30.25
N PHE A 331 3.07 -4.24 28.95
CA PHE A 331 1.92 -4.84 28.27
C PHE A 331 2.32 -5.43 26.90
N THR A 332 2.19 -6.75 26.75
CA THR A 332 2.46 -7.43 25.48
C THR A 332 1.16 -7.89 24.81
N LEU A 333 1.13 -7.91 23.48
CA LEU A 333 -0.04 -8.25 22.68
C LEU A 333 -0.14 -9.76 22.38
N SER A 334 0.18 -10.60 23.36
CA SER A 334 0.46 -12.03 23.16
C SER A 334 -0.65 -12.81 22.44
N SER A 335 -1.92 -12.46 22.67
CA SER A 335 -3.07 -13.12 22.02
C SER A 335 -3.28 -12.66 20.57
N LEU A 336 -2.91 -11.42 20.26
CA LEU A 336 -3.01 -10.84 18.91
C LEU A 336 -1.85 -11.26 18.02
N THR A 337 -0.65 -11.41 18.60
CA THR A 337 0.57 -11.75 17.87
C THR A 337 0.79 -13.25 17.77
N GLY A 338 0.35 -14.03 18.77
CA GLY A 338 0.46 -15.49 18.79
C GLY A 338 -0.32 -16.22 17.70
N ASN A 339 -1.34 -15.58 17.11
CA ASN A 339 -2.11 -16.12 16.00
C ASN A 339 -1.43 -15.92 14.63
N LEU A 340 -0.49 -14.97 14.51
CA LEU A 340 0.20 -14.67 13.24
C LEU A 340 1.20 -15.78 12.85
N GLY A 341 1.72 -16.53 13.83
CA GLY A 341 2.76 -17.56 13.60
C GLY A 341 2.24 -18.97 13.27
N LYS A 342 0.92 -19.23 13.34
CA LYS A 342 0.35 -20.58 13.18
C LYS A 342 -0.11 -20.93 11.77
N GLU A 343 -0.21 -19.96 10.85
CA GLU A 343 -0.63 -20.22 9.47
C GLU A 343 0.45 -20.90 8.59
N GLY A 344 1.69 -21.01 9.07
CA GLY A 344 2.83 -21.54 8.30
C GLY A 344 3.22 -23.01 8.54
N LYS A 345 2.55 -23.75 9.44
CA LYS A 345 2.88 -25.16 9.73
C LYS A 345 1.72 -26.11 9.40
N GLY A 346 1.10 -25.93 8.23
CA GLY A 346 0.31 -26.99 7.61
C GLY A 346 1.24 -27.96 6.89
N LYS A 347 1.34 -29.21 7.37
CA LYS A 347 1.99 -30.30 6.64
C LYS A 347 1.43 -30.40 5.21
N GLY A 348 2.32 -30.65 4.26
CA GLY A 348 2.06 -30.59 2.82
C GLY A 348 0.74 -31.19 2.35
N GLY A 349 0.06 -30.42 1.50
CA GLY A 349 -1.11 -30.82 0.75
C GLY A 349 -1.42 -29.74 -0.27
N SER A 350 -1.29 -30.08 -1.56
CA SER A 350 -1.74 -29.27 -2.68
C SER A 350 -3.23 -28.96 -2.57
N SER A 351 -3.65 -27.68 -2.58
CA SER A 351 -4.94 -27.23 -3.16
C SER A 351 -4.97 -25.69 -3.20
N THR A 352 -4.94 -25.02 -4.36
CA THR A 352 -6.13 -24.60 -5.13
C THR A 352 -7.35 -24.28 -4.25
N HIS A 353 -7.73 -22.99 -4.20
CA HIS A 353 -8.91 -22.40 -3.55
C HIS A 353 -8.97 -22.45 -2.01
N ARG A 354 -8.34 -21.48 -1.32
CA ARG A 354 -8.74 -21.10 0.05
C ARG A 354 -10.11 -20.40 -0.01
N LYS A 355 -11.09 -20.92 0.71
CA LYS A 355 -12.48 -20.44 0.73
C LYS A 355 -12.65 -19.27 1.71
N VAL A 356 -13.65 -18.42 1.41
CA VAL A 356 -14.15 -17.30 2.24
C VAL A 356 -14.46 -17.69 3.70
N SER A 357 -14.74 -18.97 3.98
CA SER A 357 -14.99 -19.48 5.33
C SER A 357 -13.80 -19.35 6.29
N ASP A 358 -12.56 -19.48 5.79
CA ASP A 358 -11.36 -19.42 6.64
C ASP A 358 -11.07 -17.97 7.10
N ILE A 359 -11.57 -16.98 6.35
CA ILE A 359 -11.41 -15.55 6.64
C ILE A 359 -12.35 -15.13 7.77
N ALA A 360 -13.62 -15.54 7.70
CA ALA A 360 -14.61 -15.24 8.73
C ALA A 360 -14.25 -15.84 10.11
N ASP A 361 -13.69 -17.05 10.13
CA ASP A 361 -13.22 -17.68 11.37
C ASP A 361 -11.95 -17.00 11.91
N ALA A 362 -11.02 -16.60 11.04
CA ALA A 362 -9.85 -15.81 11.44
C ALA A 362 -10.23 -14.41 11.97
N GLN A 363 -11.26 -13.78 11.41
CA GLN A 363 -11.79 -12.47 11.85
C GLN A 363 -12.50 -12.56 13.20
N ARG A 364 -13.30 -13.61 13.45
CA ARG A 364 -13.93 -13.82 14.77
C ARG A 364 -12.90 -14.06 15.87
N LEU A 365 -11.86 -14.84 15.57
CA LEU A 365 -10.72 -15.05 16.49
C LEU A 365 -9.97 -13.75 16.76
N PHE A 366 -9.89 -12.86 15.77
CA PHE A 366 -9.26 -11.54 15.91
C PHE A 366 -10.05 -10.62 16.85
N SER A 367 -11.39 -10.57 16.74
CA SER A 367 -12.24 -9.73 17.60
C SER A 367 -12.21 -10.16 19.08
N ALA A 368 -12.24 -11.47 19.35
CA ALA A 368 -12.12 -12.00 20.71
C ALA A 368 -10.75 -11.67 21.34
N ALA A 369 -9.67 -11.79 20.54
CA ALA A 369 -8.33 -11.42 20.99
C ALA A 369 -8.22 -9.92 21.30
N ILE A 370 -8.79 -9.04 20.46
CA ILE A 370 -8.83 -7.58 20.72
C ILE A 370 -9.53 -7.31 22.06
N SER A 371 -10.67 -7.94 22.31
CA SER A 371 -11.44 -7.72 23.54
C SER A 371 -10.70 -8.20 24.79
N ALA A 372 -10.03 -9.35 24.73
CA ALA A 372 -9.24 -9.89 25.83
C ALA A 372 -8.04 -8.99 26.18
N GLU A 373 -7.32 -8.53 25.16
CA GLU A 373 -6.19 -7.61 25.32
C GLU A 373 -6.63 -6.24 25.83
N ALA A 374 -7.76 -5.71 25.33
CA ALA A 374 -8.35 -4.47 25.82
C ALA A 374 -8.78 -4.57 27.29
N SER A 375 -9.38 -5.69 27.70
CA SER A 375 -9.71 -5.97 29.10
C SER A 375 -8.47 -5.91 29.98
N THR A 376 -7.39 -6.55 29.56
CA THR A 376 -6.13 -6.57 30.30
C THR A 376 -5.53 -5.16 30.40
N LEU A 377 -5.44 -4.44 29.28
CA LEU A 377 -4.88 -3.09 29.23
C LEU A 377 -5.69 -2.11 30.08
N SER A 378 -7.02 -2.21 30.09
CA SER A 378 -7.89 -1.32 30.89
C SER A 378 -7.60 -1.35 32.39
N VAL A 379 -7.05 -2.46 32.89
CA VAL A 379 -6.63 -2.62 34.29
C VAL A 379 -5.17 -2.21 34.47
N LEU A 380 -4.29 -2.59 33.53
CA LEU A 380 -2.86 -2.34 33.64
C LEU A 380 -2.51 -0.86 33.50
N ILE A 381 -3.20 -0.11 32.65
CA ILE A 381 -2.87 1.28 32.34
C ILE A 381 -2.90 2.21 33.58
N ARG A 382 -3.67 1.83 34.60
CA ARG A 382 -3.79 2.57 35.87
C ARG A 382 -2.68 2.22 36.88
N LYS A 383 -1.82 1.25 36.58
CA LYS A 383 -0.77 0.81 37.50
C LYS A 383 0.46 1.72 37.36
N PRO A 384 1.10 2.15 38.47
CA PRO A 384 2.33 2.95 38.41
C PRO A 384 3.46 2.26 37.63
N GLN A 385 3.52 0.93 37.69
CA GLN A 385 4.49 0.12 36.94
C GLN A 385 4.30 0.23 35.43
N PHE A 386 3.04 0.39 34.98
CA PHE A 386 2.72 0.60 33.58
C PHE A 386 3.09 2.00 33.13
N ILE A 387 2.84 3.03 33.95
CA ILE A 387 3.04 4.45 33.59
C ILE A 387 4.54 4.82 33.53
N LYS A 388 5.36 4.23 34.41
CA LYS A 388 6.79 4.53 34.58
C LYS A 388 7.65 4.55 33.30
N PRO A 389 7.46 3.66 32.30
CA PRO A 389 8.20 3.69 31.03
C PRO A 389 7.77 4.82 30.07
N TRP A 390 6.58 5.41 30.26
CA TRP A 390 5.98 6.38 29.32
C TRP A 390 6.20 7.84 29.74
N ARG A 391 7.43 8.20 30.15
CA ARG A 391 7.77 9.52 30.69
C ARG A 391 7.45 10.70 29.74
N GLY A 392 7.12 11.87 30.31
CA GLY A 392 6.85 13.11 29.58
C GLY A 392 5.51 13.10 28.83
N HIS A 393 5.35 13.95 27.82
CA HIS A 393 4.12 14.07 27.01
C HIS A 393 3.79 12.85 26.13
N ARG A 394 4.61 11.78 26.18
CA ARG A 394 4.46 10.59 25.33
C ARG A 394 3.16 9.84 25.63
N LEU A 395 2.84 9.65 26.92
CA LEU A 395 1.62 8.98 27.36
C LEU A 395 0.38 9.82 27.01
N GLU A 396 0.39 11.11 27.35
CA GLU A 396 -0.69 12.06 27.05
C GLU A 396 -1.02 12.12 25.55
N THR A 397 0.00 12.17 24.70
CA THR A 397 -0.19 12.19 23.24
C THR A 397 -0.83 10.90 22.74
N ARG A 398 -0.41 9.73 23.25
CA ARG A 398 -1.01 8.43 22.91
C ARG A 398 -2.46 8.34 23.36
N LEU A 399 -2.76 8.76 24.59
CA LEU A 399 -4.13 8.82 25.13
C LEU A 399 -5.03 9.72 24.27
N SER A 400 -4.58 10.93 23.95
CA SER A 400 -5.34 11.90 23.14
C SER A 400 -5.62 11.38 21.72
N LEU A 401 -4.60 10.86 21.04
CA LEU A 401 -4.76 10.29 19.69
C LEU A 401 -5.67 9.06 19.69
N CYS A 402 -5.51 8.17 20.66
CA CYS A 402 -6.36 6.98 20.79
C CYS A 402 -7.81 7.34 21.15
N SER A 403 -8.03 8.37 21.98
CA SER A 403 -9.38 8.86 22.27
C SER A 403 -10.07 9.34 21.00
N SER A 404 -9.36 10.15 20.20
CA SER A 404 -9.89 10.65 18.92
C SER A 404 -10.22 9.50 17.95
N LEU A 405 -9.38 8.47 17.92
CA LEU A 405 -9.61 7.26 17.11
C LEU A 405 -10.86 6.50 17.58
N ILE A 406 -10.99 6.28 18.89
CA ILE A 406 -12.13 5.57 19.49
C ILE A 406 -13.43 6.31 19.17
N ASP A 407 -13.47 7.64 19.33
CA ASP A 407 -14.66 8.43 19.05
C ASP A 407 -15.02 8.44 17.56
N SER A 408 -14.02 8.38 16.67
CA SER A 408 -14.25 8.31 15.22
C SER A 408 -14.75 6.94 14.76
N LEU A 409 -14.25 5.86 15.36
CA LEU A 409 -14.64 4.48 15.02
C LEU A 409 -15.96 4.08 15.66
N LEU A 410 -16.12 4.29 16.96
CA LEU A 410 -17.26 3.82 17.75
C LEU A 410 -18.33 4.90 17.97
N GLY A 411 -18.11 6.11 17.46
CA GLY A 411 -19.00 7.24 17.64
C GLY A 411 -18.88 7.93 19.00
N GLY A 412 -19.43 9.15 19.07
CA GLY A 412 -19.59 9.90 20.31
C GLY A 412 -20.60 9.25 21.28
N GLN A 413 -20.79 9.88 22.43
CA GLN A 413 -21.74 9.45 23.47
C GLN A 413 -23.22 9.47 22.99
N GLU A 414 -23.49 10.07 21.84
CA GLU A 414 -24.81 10.34 21.26
C GLU A 414 -25.30 9.28 20.26
N LEU A 415 -24.49 8.27 19.91
CA LEU A 415 -24.90 7.18 19.04
C LEU A 415 -25.42 5.99 19.87
N ASP A 416 -26.74 5.80 19.84
CA ASP A 416 -27.53 4.66 20.36
C ASP A 416 -27.20 3.31 19.68
N ASP A 417 -25.95 3.10 19.24
CA ASP A 417 -25.46 1.80 18.79
C ASP A 417 -25.20 0.92 20.02
N VAL A 418 -26.26 0.24 20.46
CA VAL A 418 -26.23 -0.74 21.56
C VAL A 418 -25.20 -1.84 21.29
N GLU A 419 -24.98 -2.19 20.02
CA GLU A 419 -24.07 -3.25 19.56
C GLU A 419 -22.63 -3.05 20.05
N TYR A 420 -22.14 -1.81 20.09
CA TYR A 420 -20.76 -1.51 20.48
C TYR A 420 -20.62 -0.92 21.89
N GLY A 421 -21.70 -0.85 22.69
CA GLY A 421 -21.69 -0.18 24.00
C GLY A 421 -20.61 -0.71 24.96
N VAL A 422 -20.47 -2.04 25.05
CA VAL A 422 -19.46 -2.69 25.92
C VAL A 422 -18.04 -2.41 25.42
N THR A 423 -17.79 -2.57 24.11
CA THR A 423 -16.48 -2.28 23.50
C THR A 423 -16.10 -0.81 23.68
N ARG A 424 -17.05 0.11 23.47
CA ARG A 424 -16.85 1.55 23.67
C ARG A 424 -16.48 1.87 25.11
N ALA A 425 -17.20 1.32 26.09
CA ALA A 425 -16.89 1.51 27.50
C ALA A 425 -15.50 0.97 27.87
N LEU A 426 -15.15 -0.20 27.34
CA LEU A 426 -13.86 -0.83 27.58
C LEU A 426 -12.70 0.00 27.04
N PHE A 427 -12.77 0.44 25.79
CA PHE A 427 -11.72 1.24 25.17
C PHE A 427 -11.65 2.66 25.75
N ARG A 428 -12.78 3.27 26.13
CA ARG A 428 -12.78 4.55 26.84
C ARG A 428 -12.10 4.46 28.21
N ASN A 429 -12.27 3.34 28.92
CA ASN A 429 -11.57 3.12 30.20
C ASN A 429 -10.05 3.10 30.05
N ILE A 430 -9.53 2.71 28.88
CA ILE A 430 -8.09 2.74 28.57
C ILE A 430 -7.64 4.20 28.44
N VAL A 431 -8.34 5.00 27.62
CA VAL A 431 -7.90 6.38 27.31
C VAL A 431 -8.28 7.43 28.35
N ALA A 432 -9.18 7.10 29.28
CA ALA A 432 -9.55 7.95 30.42
C ALA A 432 -8.62 7.79 31.64
N ALA A 433 -7.52 7.05 31.51
CA ALA A 433 -6.54 6.94 32.57
C ALA A 433 -5.84 8.29 32.79
N ASP A 434 -5.95 8.84 33.99
CA ASP A 434 -5.23 10.05 34.38
C ASP A 434 -3.74 9.68 34.62
N PRO A 435 -2.77 10.37 33.97
CA PRO A 435 -1.34 10.06 34.06
C PRO A 435 -0.73 10.08 35.47
#